data_AF-A0A0D2Y6F6-F1
#
_entry.id   AF-A0A0D2Y6F6-F1
#
_cell.length_a   1.000
_cell.length_b   1.000
_cell.length_c   1.000
_cell.angle_alpha   90.00
_cell.angle_beta   90.00
_cell.angle_gamma   90.00
#
_symmetry.space_group_name_H-M   'P 1'
#
loop_
_entity.id
_entity.type
_entity.pdbx_description
1 polymer ?
#
loop_
_entity_poly.entity_id
_entity_poly.type
_entity_poly.pdbx_seq_one_letter_code
_entity_poly.pdbx_strand_id
1 'polypeptide(L)'
;MPQIANQPLLGPLVSLNAWTYAMEALLYKRRTPALKKYNISFDPEIVKQEKATKLPAFVQWPADNFNNLLEQPTQFYAISLALNLLNIKDKTTVRLAWGYVGLRIIHSLVHVSTNNVLIRFPVFAASSLVLVGMTAKAVLELWF
;
A
#
# COMPACT_ATOMS: atom_id res chain seq x y z
N MET A 1 -17.54 -8.45 -16.54
CA MET A 1 -18.29 -7.44 -15.76
C MET A 1 -18.36 -6.13 -16.54
N PRO A 2 -19.54 -5.72 -17.03
CA PRO A 2 -19.70 -4.55 -17.91
C PRO A 2 -19.28 -3.21 -17.28
N GLN A 3 -19.38 -3.07 -15.95
CA GLN A 3 -19.06 -1.81 -15.24
C GLN A 3 -17.55 -1.50 -15.19
N ILE A 4 -16.68 -2.52 -15.08
CA ILE A 4 -15.21 -2.32 -15.08
C ILE A 4 -14.73 -1.85 -16.46
N ALA A 5 -15.36 -2.33 -17.55
CA ALA A 5 -14.97 -1.94 -18.90
C ALA A 5 -15.16 -0.44 -19.17
N ASN A 6 -16.18 0.18 -18.54
CA ASN A 6 -16.46 1.60 -18.68
C ASN A 6 -15.67 2.49 -17.70
N GLN A 7 -15.11 1.93 -16.64
CA GLN A 7 -14.33 2.65 -15.61
C GLN A 7 -13.10 1.84 -15.19
N PRO A 8 -12.10 1.70 -16.09
CA PRO A 8 -11.02 0.72 -15.95
C PRO A 8 -10.06 1.00 -14.78
N LEU A 9 -10.07 2.23 -14.23
CA LEU A 9 -9.24 2.62 -13.09
C LEU A 9 -9.80 2.18 -11.73
N LEU A 10 -11.09 1.81 -11.67
CA LEU A 10 -11.68 1.28 -10.43
C LEU A 10 -11.13 -0.09 -10.05
N GLY A 11 -10.75 -0.92 -11.04
CA GLY A 11 -10.13 -2.22 -10.80
C GLY A 11 -8.84 -2.13 -9.98
N PRO A 12 -7.82 -1.38 -10.44
CA PRO A 12 -6.61 -1.11 -9.66
C PRO A 12 -6.88 -0.50 -8.28
N LEU A 13 -7.79 0.47 -8.20
CA LEU A 13 -8.17 1.14 -6.95
C LEU A 13 -8.68 0.14 -5.90
N VAL A 14 -9.69 -0.65 -6.25
CA VAL A 14 -10.29 -1.63 -5.34
C VAL A 14 -9.27 -2.73 -4.99
N SER A 15 -8.45 -3.14 -5.96
CA SER A 15 -7.43 -4.17 -5.75
C SER A 15 -6.39 -3.77 -4.70
N LEU A 16 -5.90 -2.53 -4.75
CA LEU A 16 -4.96 -2.05 -3.75
C LEU A 16 -5.61 -1.93 -2.37
N ASN A 17 -6.87 -1.50 -2.30
CA ASN A 17 -7.58 -1.42 -1.02
C ASN A 17 -7.81 -2.81 -0.41
N ALA A 18 -8.19 -3.78 -1.23
CA ALA A 18 -8.29 -5.17 -0.80
C ALA A 18 -6.93 -5.71 -0.30
N TRP A 19 -5.82 -5.33 -0.96
CA TRP A 19 -4.48 -5.69 -0.51
C TRP A 19 -4.10 -5.06 0.83
N THR A 20 -4.50 -3.80 1.08
CA THR A 20 -4.33 -3.14 2.38
C THR A 20 -5.03 -3.94 3.49
N TYR A 21 -6.27 -4.38 3.29
CA TYR A 21 -6.95 -5.27 4.24
C TYR A 21 -6.27 -6.63 4.42
N ALA A 22 -5.68 -7.19 3.36
CA ALA A 22 -4.91 -8.42 3.49
C ALA A 22 -3.68 -8.23 4.39
N MET A 23 -2.98 -7.10 4.30
CA MET A 23 -1.86 -6.77 5.18
C MET A 23 -2.30 -6.46 6.61
N GLU A 24 -3.46 -5.83 6.79
CA GLU A 24 -4.08 -5.62 8.09
C GLU A 24 -4.43 -6.96 8.78
N ALA A 25 -5.03 -7.88 8.03
CA ALA A 25 -5.33 -9.22 8.53
C ALA A 25 -4.04 -9.97 8.95
N LEU A 26 -2.97 -9.84 8.17
CA LEU A 26 -1.66 -10.40 8.51
C LEU A 26 -1.08 -9.78 9.79
N LEU A 27 -1.24 -8.46 9.96
CA LEU A 27 -0.88 -7.74 11.18
C LEU A 27 -1.58 -8.32 12.39
N TYR A 28 -2.91 -8.47 12.35
CA TYR A 28 -3.65 -9.05 13.48
C TYR A 28 -3.24 -10.50 13.75
N LYS A 29 -3.10 -11.30 12.68
CA LYS A 29 -2.70 -12.71 12.78
C LYS A 29 -1.36 -12.87 13.48
N ARG A 30 -0.35 -12.03 13.20
CA ARG A 30 0.98 -12.15 13.81
C ARG A 30 1.05 -11.47 15.18
N ARG A 31 0.45 -10.29 15.33
CA ARG A 31 0.66 -9.44 16.51
C ARG A 31 -0.21 -9.82 17.69
N THR A 32 -1.50 -10.04 17.49
CA THR A 32 -2.45 -10.30 18.58
C THR A 32 -2.01 -11.46 19.50
N PRO A 33 -1.61 -12.64 18.98
CA PRO A 33 -1.11 -13.71 19.86
C PRO A 33 0.24 -13.37 20.49
N ALA A 34 1.09 -12.61 19.82
CA ALA A 34 2.40 -12.21 20.33
C ALA A 34 2.30 -11.22 21.49
N LEU A 35 1.36 -10.27 21.46
CA LEU A 35 1.15 -9.32 22.57
C LEU A 35 0.90 -10.07 23.89
N LYS A 36 0.08 -11.12 23.84
CA LYS A 36 -0.16 -12.01 24.99
C LYS A 36 1.09 -12.83 25.34
N LYS A 37 1.72 -13.48 24.36
CA LYS A 37 2.89 -14.34 24.58
C LYS A 37 4.07 -13.62 25.25
N TYR A 38 4.28 -12.35 24.90
CA TYR A 38 5.39 -11.55 25.41
C TYR A 38 4.99 -10.62 26.58
N ASN A 39 3.77 -10.78 27.13
CA ASN A 39 3.24 -9.95 28.22
C ASN A 39 3.48 -8.45 27.98
N ILE A 40 3.02 -7.97 26.82
CA ILE A 40 3.09 -6.56 26.47
C ILE A 40 2.01 -5.81 27.26
N SER A 41 2.43 -4.78 28.00
CA SER A 41 1.55 -3.83 28.67
C SER A 41 0.78 -2.98 27.65
N PHE A 42 -0.44 -2.59 28.01
CA PHE A 42 -1.26 -1.65 27.24
C PHE A 42 -1.21 -0.23 27.80
N ASP A 43 -0.37 0.01 28.80
CA ASP A 43 -0.08 1.35 29.31
C ASP A 43 0.52 2.23 28.18
N PRO A 44 -0.13 3.36 27.82
CA PRO A 44 0.33 4.27 26.77
C PRO A 44 1.77 4.77 26.95
N GLU A 45 2.28 4.88 28.18
CA GLU A 45 3.61 5.42 28.45
C GLU A 45 4.73 4.45 28.05
N ILE A 46 4.50 3.13 28.19
CA ILE A 46 5.54 2.10 28.02
C ILE A 46 5.30 1.16 26.84
N VAL A 47 4.07 1.04 26.33
CA VAL A 47 3.69 0.05 25.30
C VAL A 47 4.54 0.13 24.04
N LYS A 48 4.95 1.32 23.62
CA LYS A 48 5.79 1.52 22.42
C LYS A 48 7.18 0.92 22.62
N GLN A 49 7.80 1.20 23.76
CA GLN A 49 9.12 0.68 24.11
C GLN A 49 9.06 -0.84 24.28
N GLU A 50 8.05 -1.35 24.96
CA GLU A 50 7.91 -2.79 25.18
C GLU A 50 7.71 -3.57 23.87
N LYS A 51 6.89 -3.04 22.94
CA LYS A 51 6.77 -3.65 21.61
C LYS A 51 8.13 -3.72 20.91
N ALA A 52 8.91 -2.64 20.96
CA ALA A 52 10.22 -2.57 20.31
C ALA A 52 11.25 -3.54 20.91
N THR A 53 11.25 -3.74 22.24
CA THR A 53 12.26 -4.55 22.92
C THR A 53 11.87 -6.01 23.09
N LYS A 54 10.58 -6.32 23.26
CA LYS A 54 10.09 -7.68 23.56
C LYS A 54 9.59 -8.44 22.33
N LEU A 55 9.05 -7.75 21.31
CA LEU A 55 8.49 -8.45 20.14
C LEU A 55 9.55 -8.75 19.08
N PRO A 56 9.57 -9.98 18.52
CA PRO A 56 10.38 -10.29 17.36
C PRO A 56 10.06 -9.36 16.18
N ALA A 57 11.09 -8.97 15.42
CA ALA A 57 10.94 -8.01 14.32
C ALA A 57 9.86 -8.43 13.31
N PHE A 58 9.78 -9.71 12.94
CA PHE A 58 8.81 -10.21 11.95
C PHE A 58 7.33 -10.03 12.35
N VAL A 59 7.05 -9.86 13.65
CA VAL A 59 5.72 -9.56 14.20
C VAL A 59 5.35 -8.08 14.01
N GLN A 60 6.37 -7.21 13.97
CA GLN A 60 6.21 -5.77 13.80
C GLN A 60 6.06 -5.39 12.33
N TRP A 61 6.79 -6.06 11.42
CA TRP A 61 6.83 -5.69 9.99
C TRP A 61 5.46 -5.52 9.30
N PRO A 62 4.41 -6.32 9.57
CA PRO A 62 3.09 -6.04 9.01
C PRO A 62 2.45 -4.71 9.48
N ALA A 63 2.75 -4.18 10.68
CA ALA A 63 2.35 -2.80 11.03
C ALA A 63 3.04 -1.80 10.15
N ASP A 64 4.36 -1.91 10.09
CA ASP A 64 5.18 -0.93 9.38
C ASP A 64 4.77 -0.91 7.90
N ASN A 65 4.47 -2.09 7.33
CA ASN A 65 3.91 -2.21 6.00
C ASN A 65 2.49 -1.65 5.87
N PHE A 66 1.57 -1.98 6.79
CA PHE A 66 0.20 -1.46 6.76
C PHE A 66 0.18 0.07 6.84
N ASN A 67 0.97 0.66 7.74
CA ASN A 67 1.14 2.11 7.83
C ASN A 67 1.67 2.69 6.51
N ASN A 68 2.70 2.07 5.91
CA ASN A 68 3.22 2.52 4.63
C ASN A 68 2.21 2.39 3.48
N LEU A 69 1.27 1.43 3.54
CA LEU A 69 0.16 1.31 2.61
C LEU A 69 -0.93 2.38 2.81
N LEU A 70 -0.95 3.07 3.95
CA LEU A 70 -1.86 4.19 4.21
C LEU A 70 -1.23 5.57 3.95
N GLU A 71 0.09 5.66 3.80
CA GLU A 71 0.78 6.91 3.49
C GLU A 71 0.71 7.25 1.99
N GLN A 72 1.55 6.62 1.18
CA GLN A 72 1.65 6.96 -0.25
C GLN A 72 0.44 6.49 -1.08
N PRO A 73 -0.13 5.28 -0.87
CA PRO A 73 -1.29 4.85 -1.65
C PRO A 73 -2.54 5.72 -1.53
N THR A 74 -2.65 6.53 -0.47
CA THR A 74 -3.72 7.53 -0.35
C THR A 74 -3.69 8.53 -1.51
N GLN A 75 -2.50 8.90 -1.98
CA GLN A 75 -2.34 9.73 -3.18
C GLN A 75 -2.76 8.98 -4.45
N PHE A 76 -2.45 7.68 -4.55
CA PHE A 76 -2.89 6.84 -5.68
C PHE A 76 -4.41 6.74 -5.77
N TYR A 77 -5.10 6.60 -4.64
CA TYR A 77 -6.57 6.60 -4.64
C TYR A 77 -7.14 7.92 -5.15
N ALA A 78 -6.61 9.04 -4.68
CA ALA A 78 -7.05 10.37 -5.12
C ALA A 78 -6.84 10.57 -6.64
N ILE A 79 -5.64 10.26 -7.14
CA ILE A 79 -5.30 10.45 -8.56
C ILE A 79 -6.07 9.46 -9.45
N SER A 80 -6.26 8.21 -9.03
CA SER A 80 -7.04 7.24 -9.79
C SER A 80 -8.51 7.65 -9.90
N LEU A 81 -9.10 8.19 -8.83
CA LEU A 81 -10.45 8.73 -8.85
C LEU A 81 -10.56 9.97 -9.72
N ALA A 82 -9.62 10.92 -9.61
CA ALA A 82 -9.59 12.12 -10.44
C ALA A 82 -9.54 11.77 -11.95
N LEU A 83 -8.60 10.90 -12.34
CA LEU A 83 -8.49 10.41 -13.73
C LEU A 83 -9.76 9.67 -14.19
N ASN A 84 -10.40 8.91 -13.30
CA ASN A 84 -11.68 8.25 -13.62
C ASN A 84 -12.82 9.26 -13.82
N LEU A 85 -12.88 10.34 -13.03
CA LEU A 85 -13.86 11.43 -13.19
C LEU A 85 -13.63 12.22 -14.49
N LEU A 86 -12.38 12.38 -14.92
CA LEU A 86 -12.00 12.91 -16.24
C LEU A 86 -12.27 11.91 -17.38
N ASN A 87 -12.88 10.76 -17.08
CA ASN A 87 -13.24 9.73 -18.05
C ASN A 87 -12.02 9.18 -18.83
N ILE A 88 -10.84 9.19 -18.21
CA ILE A 88 -9.60 8.65 -18.80
C ILE A 88 -9.65 7.13 -18.81
N LYS A 89 -9.52 6.55 -20.01
CA LYS A 89 -9.60 5.10 -20.27
C LYS A 89 -8.47 4.57 -21.13
N ASP A 90 -7.46 5.40 -21.40
CA ASP A 90 -6.36 5.01 -22.27
C ASP A 90 -5.57 3.83 -21.67
N LYS A 91 -5.06 2.97 -22.55
CA LYS A 91 -4.37 1.74 -22.15
C LYS A 91 -3.12 2.02 -21.31
N THR A 92 -2.45 3.15 -21.52
CA THR A 92 -1.20 3.49 -20.84
C THR A 92 -1.47 3.82 -19.38
N THR A 93 -2.41 4.73 -19.11
CA THR A 93 -2.81 5.09 -17.73
C THR A 93 -3.33 3.87 -16.97
N VAL A 94 -4.13 3.01 -17.60
CA VAL A 94 -4.62 1.77 -16.98
C VAL A 94 -3.49 0.80 -16.67
N ARG A 95 -2.50 0.64 -17.56
CA ARG A 95 -1.31 -0.17 -17.32
C ARG A 95 -0.45 0.38 -16.19
N LEU A 96 -0.27 1.71 -16.12
CA LEU A 96 0.43 2.36 -15.02
C LEU A 96 -0.26 2.09 -13.69
N ALA A 97 -1.59 2.23 -13.63
CA ALA A 97 -2.36 1.96 -12.42
C ALA A 97 -2.17 0.52 -11.93
N TRP A 98 -2.27 -0.48 -12.82
CA TRP A 98 -1.98 -1.87 -12.46
C TRP A 98 -0.51 -2.11 -12.09
N GLY A 99 0.42 -1.45 -12.78
CA GLY A 99 1.85 -1.48 -12.45
C GLY A 99 2.12 -0.97 -11.03
N TYR A 100 1.46 0.11 -10.63
CA TYR A 100 1.52 0.62 -9.27
C TYR A 100 1.06 -0.45 -8.27
N VAL A 101 -0.13 -1.03 -8.47
CA VAL A 101 -0.66 -2.09 -7.59
C VAL A 101 0.31 -3.26 -7.46
N GLY A 102 0.84 -3.76 -8.59
CA GLY A 102 1.81 -4.86 -8.61
C GLY A 102 3.08 -4.53 -7.81
N LEU A 103 3.65 -3.34 -8.01
CA LEU A 103 4.82 -2.89 -7.26
C LEU A 103 4.54 -2.77 -5.76
N ARG A 104 3.36 -2.29 -5.36
CA ARG A 104 2.96 -2.21 -3.94
C ARG A 104 2.79 -3.58 -3.30
N ILE A 105 2.26 -4.55 -4.05
CA ILE A 105 2.18 -5.95 -3.62
C ILE A 105 3.58 -6.52 -3.39
N ILE A 106 4.48 -6.39 -4.38
CA ILE A 106 5.87 -6.87 -4.30
C ILE A 106 6.60 -6.23 -3.12
N HIS A 107 6.52 -4.91 -2.98
CA HIS A 107 7.09 -4.16 -1.86
C HIS A 107 6.60 -4.73 -0.51
N SER A 108 5.29 -4.97 -0.40
CA SER A 108 4.69 -5.49 0.83
C SER A 108 5.15 -6.90 1.16
N LEU A 109 5.20 -7.78 0.15
CA LEU A 109 5.71 -9.13 0.31
C LEU A 109 7.16 -9.13 0.80
N VAL A 110 8.04 -8.32 0.22
CA VAL A 110 9.44 -8.17 0.67
C VAL A 110 9.48 -7.63 2.11
N HIS A 111 8.71 -6.59 2.42
CA HIS A 111 8.69 -5.96 3.73
C HIS A 111 8.26 -6.94 4.84
N VAL A 112 7.19 -7.72 4.63
CA VAL A 112 6.65 -8.63 5.66
C VAL A 112 7.32 -10.01 5.70
N SER A 113 8.23 -10.33 4.77
CA SER A 113 8.95 -11.62 4.71
C SER A 113 10.42 -11.51 5.11
N THR A 114 11.20 -10.66 4.46
CA THR A 114 12.64 -10.52 4.70
C THR A 114 13.02 -9.15 5.23
N ASN A 115 12.16 -8.16 4.99
CA ASN A 115 12.40 -6.74 5.26
C ASN A 115 13.74 -6.22 4.71
N ASN A 116 14.21 -6.79 3.60
CA ASN A 116 15.47 -6.36 2.99
C ASN A 116 15.30 -4.98 2.33
N VAL A 117 15.91 -3.97 2.96
CA VAL A 117 15.86 -2.56 2.53
C VAL A 117 16.39 -2.35 1.11
N LEU A 118 17.45 -3.06 0.73
CA LEU A 118 18.07 -2.95 -0.60
C LEU A 118 17.15 -3.41 -1.73
N ILE A 119 16.13 -4.22 -1.40
CA ILE A 119 15.12 -4.67 -2.36
C ILE A 119 13.87 -3.80 -2.24
N ARG A 120 13.34 -3.59 -1.03
CA ARG A 120 12.06 -2.86 -0.87
C ARG A 120 12.19 -1.39 -1.27
N PHE A 121 13.31 -0.74 -1.02
CA PHE A 121 13.45 0.69 -1.34
C PHE A 121 13.38 0.96 -2.86
N PRO A 122 14.13 0.28 -3.74
CA PRO A 122 13.97 0.44 -5.19
C PRO A 122 12.55 0.13 -5.69
N VAL A 123 11.89 -0.91 -5.16
CA VAL A 123 10.50 -1.23 -5.55
C VAL A 123 9.54 -0.12 -5.12
N PHE A 124 9.71 0.43 -3.92
CA PHE A 124 8.96 1.60 -3.46
C PHE A 124 9.20 2.80 -4.39
N ALA A 125 10.47 3.12 -4.68
CA ALA A 125 10.83 4.24 -5.55
C ALA A 125 10.25 4.10 -6.97
N ALA A 126 10.31 2.90 -7.55
CA ALA A 126 9.67 2.60 -8.83
C ALA A 126 8.14 2.84 -8.77
N SER A 127 7.48 2.41 -7.68
CA SER A 127 6.04 2.69 -7.50
C SER A 127 5.75 4.19 -7.41
N SER A 128 6.62 4.96 -6.75
CA SER A 128 6.51 6.42 -6.69
C SER A 128 6.58 7.07 -8.07
N LEU A 129 7.50 6.61 -8.94
CA LEU A 129 7.63 7.14 -10.30
C LEU A 129 6.40 6.85 -11.16
N VAL A 130 5.81 5.66 -11.02
CA VAL A 130 4.54 5.33 -11.68
C VAL A 130 3.43 6.28 -11.25
N LEU A 131 3.32 6.55 -9.94
CA LEU A 131 2.32 7.47 -9.41
C LEU A 131 2.58 8.91 -9.89
N VAL A 132 3.83 9.36 -9.95
CA VAL A 132 4.20 10.66 -10.54
C VAL A 132 3.73 10.73 -12.01
N GLY A 133 3.91 9.66 -12.79
CA GLY A 133 3.42 9.60 -14.17
C GLY A 133 1.90 9.72 -14.28
N MET A 134 1.16 9.04 -13.40
CA MET A 134 -0.31 9.18 -13.34
C MET A 134 -0.73 10.60 -12.93
N THR A 135 -0.05 11.19 -11.95
CA THR A 135 -0.30 12.58 -11.54
C THR A 135 -0.01 13.56 -12.68
N ALA A 136 1.09 13.38 -13.41
CA ALA A 136 1.42 14.20 -14.57
C ALA A 136 0.35 14.08 -15.67
N LYS A 137 -0.18 12.88 -15.91
CA LYS A 137 -1.34 12.70 -16.81
C LYS A 137 -2.55 13.47 -16.32
N ALA A 138 -2.89 13.39 -15.04
CA ALA A 138 -4.02 14.15 -14.47
C ALA A 138 -3.81 15.66 -14.63
N VAL A 139 -2.57 16.13 -14.48
CA VAL A 139 -2.23 17.54 -14.69
C VAL A 139 -2.43 17.95 -16.15
N LEU A 140 -1.96 17.14 -17.09
CA LEU A 140 -2.12 17.43 -18.50
C LEU A 140 -3.59 17.54 -18.88
N GLU A 141 -4.45 16.63 -18.43
CA GLU A 141 -5.88 16.61 -18.77
C GLU A 141 -6.71 17.71 -18.10
N LEU A 142 -6.24 18.31 -17.00
CA LEU A 142 -6.97 19.36 -16.29
C LEU A 142 -6.62 20.76 -16.75
N TRP A 143 -5.37 20.97 -17.14
CA TRP A 143 -4.81 22.32 -17.34
C TRP A 143 -4.30 22.56 -18.77
N PHE A 144 -4.35 21.57 -19.66
CA PHE A 144 -3.94 21.68 -21.06
C PHE A 144 -4.92 20.97 -21.99
#